data_AF-A0A4S8HXH6-F1
#
_entry.id   AF-A0A4S8HXH6-F1
#
_cell.length_a   1.000
_cell.length_b   1.000
_cell.length_c   1.000
_cell.angle_alpha   90.00
_cell.angle_beta   90.00
_cell.angle_gamma   90.00
#
_symmetry.space_group_name_H-M   'P 1'
#
loop_
_entity.id
_entity.type
_entity.pdbx_description
1 polymer ?
#
loop_
_entity_poly.entity_id
_entity_poly.type
_entity_poly.pdbx_seq_one_letter_code
_entity_poly.pdbx_strand_id
1 'polypeptide(L)'
;MYTGLLKAPEEGVCHLFYYCCMKDGAFKESELDTISDKLVSIDLHKKLNFKDEMQKYKSYINGITDEEAYLKYLISIIKPAYSLALLSWCMELCISDHDMSFEEEALLSRIARLLNIGETEKDLLQRLMVQRRNVLEERDF
;
A
#
# COMPACT_ATOMS: atom_id res chain seq x y z
N MET A 1 3.96 -10.81 18.01
CA MET A 1 5.09 -10.25 17.24
C MET A 1 4.90 -10.63 15.78
N TYR A 2 4.97 -9.67 14.87
CA TYR A 2 4.80 -9.88 13.42
C TYR A 2 6.11 -10.27 12.70
N THR A 3 7.25 -10.09 13.38
CA THR A 3 8.58 -10.44 12.88
C THR A 3 8.69 -11.95 12.70
N GLY A 4 9.05 -12.40 11.48
CA GLY A 4 9.17 -13.81 11.12
C GLY A 4 7.89 -14.48 10.59
N LEU A 5 6.76 -13.75 10.56
CA LEU A 5 5.52 -14.23 9.91
C LEU A 5 5.58 -14.12 8.38
N LEU A 6 6.36 -13.17 7.88
CA LEU A 6 6.56 -12.94 6.44
C LEU A 6 7.93 -13.47 6.05
N LYS A 7 7.96 -14.30 5.01
CA LYS A 7 9.14 -15.01 4.51
C LYS A 7 9.43 -14.67 3.06
N ALA A 8 8.41 -14.26 2.29
CA ALA A 8 8.54 -13.91 0.89
C ALA A 8 8.31 -12.40 0.64
N PRO A 9 9.04 -11.79 -0.32
CA PRO A 9 8.82 -10.40 -0.72
C PRO A 9 7.37 -10.09 -1.10
N GLU A 10 6.69 -11.04 -1.75
CA GLU A 10 5.31 -10.90 -2.17
C GLU A 10 4.35 -10.75 -0.98
N GLU A 11 4.57 -11.52 0.10
CA GLU A 11 3.78 -11.37 1.33
C GLU A 11 3.99 -9.96 1.93
N GLY A 12 5.23 -9.45 1.87
CA GLY A 12 5.55 -8.09 2.27
C GLY A 12 4.77 -7.03 1.49
N VAL A 13 4.71 -7.16 0.16
CA VAL A 13 3.95 -6.23 -0.71
C VAL A 13 2.46 -6.31 -0.38
N CYS A 14 1.92 -7.53 -0.29
CA CYS A 14 0.51 -7.76 0.03
C CYS A 14 0.12 -7.12 1.36
N HIS A 15 0.94 -7.32 2.40
CA HIS A 15 0.68 -6.78 3.73
C HIS A 15 0.93 -5.27 3.84
N LEU A 16 1.81 -4.70 3.01
CA LEU A 16 1.94 -3.26 2.85
C LEU A 16 0.67 -2.66 2.23
N PHE A 17 0.10 -3.32 1.22
CA PHE A 17 -1.12 -2.85 0.57
C PHE A 17 -2.32 -2.90 1.52
N TYR A 18 -2.47 -3.98 2.29
CA TYR A 18 -3.47 -4.04 3.36
C TYR A 18 -3.28 -2.91 4.38
N TYR A 19 -2.03 -2.58 4.73
CA TYR A 19 -1.77 -1.49 5.67
C TYR A 19 -2.12 -0.11 5.10
N CYS A 20 -1.93 0.10 3.80
CA CYS A 20 -2.29 1.35 3.13
C CYS A 20 -3.80 1.59 3.16
N CYS A 21 -4.61 0.58 2.86
CA CYS A 21 -6.07 0.74 2.84
C CYS A 21 -6.73 0.71 4.22
N MET A 22 -6.12 0.08 5.24
CA MET A 22 -6.73 -0.06 6.57
C MET A 22 -6.43 1.10 7.52
N LYS A 23 -5.75 2.15 7.06
CA LYS A 23 -5.22 3.19 7.96
C LYS A 23 -6.33 4.01 8.62
N ASP A 24 -7.48 4.11 7.98
CA ASP A 24 -8.71 4.74 8.48
C ASP A 24 -9.45 3.90 9.55
N GLY A 25 -9.01 2.66 9.79
CA GLY A 25 -9.52 1.79 10.85
C GLY A 25 -10.78 0.99 10.48
N ALA A 26 -11.26 1.07 9.23
CA ALA A 26 -12.43 0.31 8.78
C ALA A 26 -12.13 -0.45 7.48
N PHE A 27 -12.45 -1.74 7.46
CA PHE A 27 -12.44 -2.51 6.21
C PHE A 27 -13.66 -2.11 5.37
N LYS A 28 -13.51 -1.28 4.33
CA LYS A 28 -14.58 -1.13 3.34
C LYS A 28 -14.44 -2.23 2.29
N GLU A 29 -15.56 -2.82 1.87
CA GLU A 29 -15.58 -3.87 0.85
C GLU A 29 -15.02 -3.36 -0.49
N SER A 30 -15.22 -2.08 -0.81
CA SER A 30 -14.65 -1.40 -1.98
C SER A 30 -13.12 -1.33 -1.98
N GLU A 31 -12.49 -1.22 -0.80
CA GLU A 31 -11.03 -1.21 -0.68
C GLU A 31 -10.45 -2.61 -0.88
N LEU A 32 -11.19 -3.65 -0.46
CA LEU A 32 -10.82 -5.04 -0.73
C LEU A 32 -10.79 -5.34 -2.22
N ASP A 33 -11.79 -4.87 -2.96
CA ASP A 33 -11.84 -5.02 -4.40
C ASP A 33 -10.65 -4.29 -5.05
N THR A 34 -10.37 -3.05 -4.61
CA THR A 34 -9.22 -2.27 -5.10
C THR A 34 -7.89 -2.96 -4.85
N ILE A 35 -7.68 -3.50 -3.64
CA ILE A 35 -6.47 -4.25 -3.30
C ILE A 35 -6.39 -5.53 -4.13
N SER A 36 -7.50 -6.25 -4.27
CA SER A 36 -7.55 -7.51 -5.04
C SER A 36 -7.22 -7.26 -6.50
N ASP A 37 -7.82 -6.25 -7.12
CA ASP A 37 -7.54 -5.81 -8.48
C ASP A 37 -6.08 -5.40 -8.64
N LYS A 38 -5.53 -4.67 -7.65
CA LYS A 38 -4.12 -4.27 -7.68
C LYS A 38 -3.19 -5.49 -7.63
N LEU A 39 -3.45 -6.43 -6.73
CA LEU A 39 -2.66 -7.65 -6.60
C LEU A 39 -2.78 -8.56 -7.83
N VAL A 40 -3.94 -8.56 -8.50
CA VAL A 40 -4.13 -9.24 -9.79
C VAL A 40 -3.31 -8.55 -10.88
N SER A 41 -3.36 -7.21 -10.97
CA SER A 41 -2.66 -6.42 -11.99
C SER A 41 -1.13 -6.59 -11.98
N ILE A 42 -0.57 -6.94 -10.82
CA ILE A 42 0.87 -7.20 -10.63
C ILE A 42 1.21 -8.70 -10.57
N ASP A 43 0.27 -9.58 -10.95
CA ASP A 43 0.43 -11.03 -10.97
C ASP A 43 0.73 -11.70 -9.60
N LEU A 44 0.48 -11.01 -8.48
CA LEU A 44 0.73 -11.55 -7.14
C LEU A 44 -0.22 -12.70 -6.78
N HIS A 45 -1.43 -12.70 -7.34
CA HIS A 45 -2.44 -13.75 -7.17
C HIS A 45 -1.94 -15.17 -7.55
N LYS A 46 -0.92 -15.27 -8.40
CA LYS A 46 -0.33 -16.56 -8.81
C LYS A 46 0.58 -17.16 -7.74
N LYS A 47 1.04 -16.35 -6.80
CA LYS A 47 2.04 -16.71 -5.79
C LYS A 47 1.48 -16.78 -4.37
N LEU A 48 0.36 -16.10 -4.12
CA LEU A 48 -0.23 -15.98 -2.79
C LEU A 48 -1.72 -16.31 -2.80
N ASN A 49 -2.19 -16.90 -1.71
CA ASN A 49 -3.61 -17.00 -1.42
C ASN A 49 -4.04 -15.76 -0.63
N PHE A 50 -4.79 -14.87 -1.26
CA PHE A 50 -5.24 -13.61 -0.65
C PHE A 50 -6.05 -13.81 0.62
N LYS A 51 -6.87 -14.86 0.68
CA LYS A 51 -7.69 -15.14 1.87
C LYS A 51 -6.82 -15.50 3.07
N ASP A 52 -5.76 -16.28 2.83
CA ASP A 52 -4.84 -16.72 3.88
C ASP A 52 -3.98 -15.55 4.37
N GLU A 53 -3.42 -14.74 3.46
CA GLU A 53 -2.64 -13.55 3.82
C GLU A 53 -3.50 -12.51 4.55
N MET A 54 -4.76 -12.31 4.13
CA MET A 54 -5.71 -11.44 4.84
C MET A 54 -5.96 -11.92 6.28
N GLN A 55 -6.22 -13.21 6.47
CA GLN A 55 -6.45 -13.78 7.79
C GLN A 55 -5.21 -13.65 8.68
N LYS A 56 -4.04 -13.91 8.11
CA LYS A 56 -2.74 -13.75 8.77
C LYS A 56 -2.50 -12.30 9.17
N TYR A 57 -2.72 -11.34 8.27
CA TYR A 57 -2.62 -9.92 8.58
C TYR A 57 -3.55 -9.50 9.73
N LYS A 58 -4.84 -9.88 9.66
CA LYS A 58 -5.83 -9.59 10.71
C LYS A 58 -5.45 -10.16 12.07
N SER A 59 -4.72 -11.28 12.10
CA SER A 59 -4.31 -11.91 13.36
C SER A 59 -3.31 -11.08 14.17
N TYR A 60 -2.54 -10.18 13.52
CA TYR A 60 -1.46 -9.44 14.19
C TYR A 60 -1.57 -7.91 14.08
N ILE A 61 -2.47 -7.37 13.24
CA ILE A 61 -2.61 -5.91 13.03
C ILE A 61 -2.79 -5.13 14.34
N ASN A 62 -3.62 -5.63 15.26
CA ASN A 62 -3.85 -5.00 16.56
C ASN A 62 -2.62 -5.02 17.47
N GLY A 63 -1.62 -5.84 17.14
CA GLY A 63 -0.34 -5.90 17.84
C GLY A 63 0.74 -4.98 17.26
N ILE A 64 0.42 -4.19 16.23
CA ILE A 64 1.34 -3.19 15.66
C ILE A 64 1.26 -1.92 16.52
N THR A 65 2.20 -1.78 17.45
CA THR A 65 2.30 -0.61 18.34
C THR A 65 3.27 0.45 17.82
N ASP A 66 4.23 0.06 16.98
CA ASP A 66 5.19 0.93 16.32
C ASP A 66 5.09 0.75 14.81
N GLU A 67 4.46 1.73 14.16
CA GLU A 67 4.26 1.75 12.72
C GLU A 67 5.59 1.91 11.97
N GLU A 68 6.51 2.72 12.46
CA GLU A 68 7.78 2.95 11.76
C GLU A 68 8.63 1.67 11.75
N ALA A 69 8.66 0.94 12.87
CA ALA A 69 9.31 -0.37 12.93
C ALA A 69 8.63 -1.39 12.00
N TYR A 70 7.30 -1.37 11.91
CA TYR A 70 6.55 -2.26 11.03
C TYR A 70 6.83 -1.98 9.55
N LEU A 71 6.79 -0.72 9.13
CA LEU A 71 7.07 -0.33 7.75
C LEU A 71 8.54 -0.63 7.37
N LYS A 72 9.49 -0.38 8.29
CA LYS A 72 10.90 -0.78 8.09
C LYS A 72 11.02 -2.29 7.89
N TYR A 73 10.32 -3.07 8.69
CA TYR A 73 10.29 -4.53 8.55
C TYR A 73 9.73 -4.94 7.19
N LEU A 74 8.57 -4.43 6.77
CA LEU A 74 8.00 -4.74 5.46
C LEU A 74 8.95 -4.40 4.31
N ILE A 75 9.51 -3.18 4.31
CA ILE A 75 10.44 -2.73 3.26
C ILE A 75 11.70 -3.60 3.25
N SER A 76 12.18 -4.05 4.41
CA SER A 76 13.34 -4.96 4.50
C SER A 76 13.08 -6.37 3.95
N ILE A 77 11.83 -6.83 3.97
CA ILE A 77 11.39 -8.10 3.38
C ILE A 77 11.18 -7.93 1.87
N ILE A 78 10.52 -6.85 1.44
CA ILE A 78 10.22 -6.57 0.04
C ILE A 78 11.50 -6.34 -0.76
N LYS A 79 12.47 -5.61 -0.18
CA LYS A 79 13.71 -5.16 -0.85
C LYS A 79 13.43 -4.62 -2.26
N PRO A 80 12.64 -3.53 -2.36
CA PRO A 80 12.15 -3.07 -3.65
C PRO A 80 13.32 -2.65 -4.55
N ALA A 81 13.42 -3.29 -5.72
CA ALA A 81 14.35 -2.86 -6.78
C ALA A 81 13.93 -1.51 -7.40
N TYR A 82 12.63 -1.19 -7.32
CA TYR A 82 12.03 0.02 -7.89
C TYR A 82 11.19 0.74 -6.82
N SER A 83 11.84 1.46 -5.92
CA SER A 83 11.21 2.18 -4.81
C SER A 83 10.07 3.12 -5.24
N LEU A 84 10.26 3.88 -6.32
CA LEU A 84 9.23 4.78 -6.86
C LEU A 84 7.97 4.03 -7.30
N ALA A 85 8.14 2.85 -7.91
CA ALA A 85 7.00 2.03 -8.32
C ALA A 85 6.22 1.54 -7.09
N LEU A 86 6.91 1.07 -6.05
CA LEU A 86 6.27 0.64 -4.81
C LEU A 86 5.50 1.79 -4.14
N LEU A 87 6.11 2.98 -4.04
CA LEU A 87 5.44 4.16 -3.50
C LEU A 87 4.23 4.55 -4.35
N SER A 88 4.34 4.49 -5.68
CA SER A 88 3.23 4.84 -6.58
C SER A 88 2.02 3.92 -6.37
N TRP A 89 2.24 2.63 -6.09
CA TRP A 89 1.15 1.70 -5.78
C TRP A 89 0.53 1.97 -4.41
N CYS A 90 1.34 2.24 -3.38
CA CYS A 90 0.81 2.65 -2.07
C CYS A 90 -0.05 3.92 -2.19
N MET A 91 0.40 4.89 -2.98
CA MET A 91 -0.33 6.13 -3.20
C MET A 91 -1.64 5.92 -3.96
N GLU A 92 -1.65 5.05 -4.98
CA GLU A 92 -2.87 4.67 -5.70
C GLU A 92 -3.90 4.04 -4.77
N LEU A 93 -3.46 3.19 -3.83
CA LEU A 93 -4.31 2.53 -2.86
C LEU A 93 -4.87 3.48 -1.78
N CYS A 94 -4.11 4.50 -1.37
CA CYS A 94 -4.57 5.52 -0.41
C CYS A 94 -5.43 6.63 -1.04
N ILE A 95 -5.64 6.65 -2.37
CA ILE A 95 -6.46 7.66 -3.06
C ILE A 95 -7.74 7.01 -3.63
N SER A 96 -7.94 5.71 -3.41
CA SER A 96 -9.04 4.96 -4.03
C SER A 96 -10.43 5.47 -3.64
N ASP A 97 -10.60 5.99 -2.43
CA ASP A 97 -11.86 6.52 -1.90
C ASP A 97 -12.02 8.05 -2.05
N HIS A 98 -11.28 8.63 -3.00
CA HIS A 98 -11.41 9.99 -3.55
C HIS A 98 -10.82 11.13 -2.73
N ASP A 99 -10.67 10.97 -1.41
CA ASP A 99 -10.09 11.96 -0.51
C ASP A 99 -8.92 11.37 0.29
N MET A 100 -7.72 11.93 0.09
CA MET A 100 -6.56 11.56 0.91
C MET A 100 -6.70 12.18 2.30
N SER A 101 -6.82 11.34 3.33
CA SER A 101 -6.82 11.78 4.71
C SER A 101 -5.43 12.24 5.18
N PHE A 102 -5.39 13.02 6.26
CA PHE A 102 -4.12 13.44 6.87
C PHE A 102 -3.29 12.24 7.36
N GLU A 103 -3.95 11.19 7.84
CA GLU A 103 -3.34 9.95 8.29
C GLU A 103 -2.67 9.18 7.15
N GLU A 104 -3.29 9.13 5.97
CA GLU A 104 -2.74 8.51 4.76
C GLU A 104 -1.59 9.32 4.18
N GLU A 105 -1.69 10.65 4.16
CA GLU A 105 -0.59 11.50 3.74
C GLU A 105 0.63 11.31 4.65
N ALA A 106 0.40 11.22 5.97
CA ALA A 106 1.44 10.92 6.94
C ALA A 106 2.06 9.52 6.71
N LEU A 107 1.23 8.52 6.41
CA LEU A 107 1.68 7.16 6.06
C LEU A 107 2.55 7.17 4.80
N LEU A 108 2.09 7.78 3.72
CA LEU A 108 2.81 7.87 2.45
C LEU A 108 4.14 8.61 2.62
N SER A 109 4.16 9.68 3.44
CA SER A 109 5.39 10.41 3.77
C SER A 109 6.38 9.52 4.52
N ARG A 110 5.91 8.68 5.45
CA ARG A 110 6.76 7.71 6.17
C ARG A 110 7.32 6.67 5.21
N ILE A 111 6.48 6.10 4.33
CA ILE A 111 6.91 5.13 3.32
C ILE A 111 7.95 5.75 2.37
N ALA A 112 7.70 6.95 1.85
CA ALA A 112 8.63 7.67 0.97
C ALA A 112 9.99 7.87 1.63
N ARG A 113 10.01 8.33 2.89
CA ARG A 113 11.24 8.49 3.68
C ARG A 113 12.00 7.17 3.84
N LEU A 114 11.29 6.07 4.15
CA LEU A 114 11.91 4.75 4.32
C LEU A 114 12.43 4.15 3.01
N LEU A 115 11.85 4.56 1.89
CA LEU A 115 12.28 4.20 0.54
C LEU A 115 13.36 5.14 -0.02
N ASN A 116 13.79 6.15 0.75
CA ASN A 116 14.72 7.22 0.35
C ASN A 116 14.24 8.01 -0.88
N ILE A 117 12.93 8.28 -0.96
CA ILE A 117 12.31 9.09 -2.01
C ILE A 117 12.16 10.52 -1.48
N GLY A 118 12.60 11.50 -2.26
CA GLY A 118 12.51 12.92 -1.88
C GLY A 118 11.10 13.49 -2.05
N GLU A 119 10.82 14.60 -1.36
CA GLU A 119 9.51 15.28 -1.45
C GLU A 119 9.17 15.68 -2.90
N THR A 120 10.15 16.12 -3.70
CA THR A 120 9.90 16.49 -5.11
C THR A 120 9.38 15.31 -5.94
N GLU A 121 9.90 14.11 -5.71
CA GLU A 121 9.47 12.90 -6.44
C GLU A 121 8.09 12.44 -5.96
N LYS A 122 7.83 12.53 -4.65
CA LYS A 122 6.52 12.25 -4.04
C LYS A 122 5.46 13.22 -4.58
N ASP A 123 5.73 14.52 -4.60
CA ASP A 123 4.83 15.55 -5.13
C ASP A 123 4.52 15.33 -6.60
N LEU A 124 5.53 14.96 -7.39
CA LEU A 124 5.35 14.62 -8.80
C LEU A 124 4.41 13.41 -8.97
N LEU A 125 4.61 12.36 -8.18
CA LEU A 125 3.75 11.18 -8.20
C LEU A 125 2.31 11.53 -7.82
N GLN A 126 2.12 12.34 -6.77
CA GLN A 126 0.78 12.75 -6.34
C GLN A 126 0.06 13.55 -7.42
N ARG A 127 0.75 14.52 -8.04
CA ARG A 127 0.22 15.28 -9.18
C ARG A 127 -0.12 14.38 -10.36
N LEU A 128 0.73 13.40 -10.66
CA LEU A 128 0.50 12.44 -11.73
C LEU A 128 -0.76 11.59 -11.45
N MET A 129 -0.97 11.15 -10.21
CA MET A 129 -2.16 10.37 -9.85
C MET A 129 -3.45 11.18 -10.03
N VAL A 130 -3.47 12.44 -9.58
CA VAL A 130 -4.60 13.35 -9.81
C VAL A 130 -4.86 13.54 -11.30
N GLN A 131 -3.81 13.78 -12.10
CA GLN A 131 -3.95 13.95 -13.55
C GLN A 131 -4.46 12.68 -14.25
N ARG A 132 -3.95 11.51 -13.88
CA ARG A 132 -4.41 10.22 -14.43
C ARG A 132 -5.89 10.00 -14.16
N ARG A 133 -6.36 10.38 -12.96
CA ARG A 133 -7.78 10.30 -12.60
C ARG A 133 -8.63 11.24 -13.44
N ASN A 134 -8.24 12.51 -13.57
CA ASN A 134 -8.98 13.47 -14.39
C ASN A 134 -9.14 13.00 -15.85
N VAL A 135 -8.11 12.36 -16.41
CA VAL A 135 -8.18 11.77 -17.76
C VAL A 135 -9.19 10.61 -17.85
N LEU A 136 -9.41 9.86 -16.79
CA LEU A 136 -10.43 8.80 -16.75
C LEU A 136 -11.84 9.40 -16.63
N GLU A 137 -12.02 10.40 -15.77
CA GLU A 137 -13.29 11.11 -15.60
C GLU A 137 -13.70 11.90 -16.86
N GLU A 138 -12.74 12.50 -17.57
CA GLU A 138 -12.98 13.19 -18.86
C GLU A 138 -13.37 12.23 -20.00
N ARG A 139 -13.13 10.91 -19.85
CA ARG A 139 -13.48 9.89 -20.85
C ARG A 139 -14.89 9.35 -20.72
N ASP A 140 -15.61 9.66 -19.64
CA ASP A 140 -17.00 9.25 -19.43
C ASP A 140 -18.04 10.18 -20.12
N PHE A 141 -17.64 10.88 -21.20
CA PHE A 141 -18.51 11.67 -22.08
C PHE A 141 -18.61 11.09 -23.50
#